data_AF-A0A1I0DEI2-F1
#
_entry.id   AF-A0A1I0DEI2-F1
#
_cell.length_a   1.000
_cell.length_b   1.000
_cell.length_c   1.000
_cell.angle_alpha   90.00
_cell.angle_beta   90.00
_cell.angle_gamma   90.00
#
_symmetry.space_group_name_H-M   'P 1'
#
loop_
_entity.id
_entity.type
_entity.pdbx_description
1 polymer ?
#
loop_
_entity_poly.entity_id
_entity_poly.type
_entity_poly.pdbx_seq_one_letter_code
_entity_poly.pdbx_strand_id
1 'polypeptide(L)'
;MRKILLSLFLLAALTIQAAGEDTDFVNVNFGTYYSEAMEAIRAKYGEPSLVEDNAVVYLDKDISGYTFSKIIFGFEKGTSGSYLNQARFFITKPTRHEAVANRDSLANQLMQNFGVTYDYEENGNKFYKGGVSPTGIGFLFTLSTARREGQWMTELRYGAFHRLR
;
A
#
# COMPACT_ATOMS: atom_id res chain seq x y z
N MET A 1 -60.21 -26.87 -1.19
CA MET A 1 -59.49 -25.82 -1.95
C MET A 1 -59.08 -24.71 -1.00
N ARG A 2 -57.80 -24.65 -0.61
CA ARG A 2 -57.20 -23.49 0.09
C ARG A 2 -55.86 -23.24 -0.58
N LYS A 3 -55.73 -22.05 -1.16
CA LYS A 3 -54.64 -21.65 -2.06
C LYS A 3 -53.35 -21.49 -1.26
N ILE A 4 -52.29 -22.12 -1.75
CA ILE A 4 -50.90 -21.96 -1.29
C ILE A 4 -50.39 -20.65 -1.90
N LEU A 5 -49.84 -19.76 -1.09
CA LEU A 5 -48.87 -18.77 -1.53
C LEU A 5 -47.70 -18.80 -0.54
N LEU A 6 -46.65 -19.54 -0.91
CA LEU A 6 -45.31 -19.38 -0.33
C LEU A 6 -44.64 -18.21 -1.05
N SER A 7 -44.40 -17.13 -0.32
CA SER A 7 -43.55 -16.03 -0.79
C SER A 7 -42.09 -16.37 -0.45
N LEU A 8 -41.32 -16.74 -1.48
CA LEU A 8 -39.88 -17.01 -1.37
C LEU A 8 -39.13 -15.66 -1.45
N PHE A 9 -38.70 -15.13 -0.30
CA PHE A 9 -37.75 -14.01 -0.27
C PHE A 9 -36.35 -14.57 -0.56
N LEU A 10 -35.92 -14.48 -1.82
CA LEU A 10 -34.54 -14.72 -2.21
C LEU A 10 -33.70 -13.52 -1.72
N LEU A 11 -33.12 -13.61 -0.53
CA LEU A 11 -32.04 -12.72 -0.11
C LEU A 11 -30.81 -13.10 -0.96
N ALA A 12 -30.59 -12.38 -2.05
CA ALA A 12 -29.28 -12.37 -2.69
C ALA A 12 -28.30 -11.76 -1.69
N ALA A 13 -27.51 -12.61 -1.04
CA ALA A 13 -26.36 -12.17 -0.28
C ALA A 13 -25.38 -11.53 -1.28
N LEU A 14 -25.43 -10.21 -1.39
CA LEU A 14 -24.35 -9.44 -1.99
C LEU A 14 -23.14 -9.69 -1.10
N THR A 15 -22.26 -10.60 -1.53
CA THR A 15 -20.91 -10.64 -1.00
C THR A 15 -20.27 -9.31 -1.40
N ILE A 16 -20.26 -8.35 -0.49
CA ILE A 16 -19.38 -7.20 -0.59
C ILE A 16 -17.98 -7.80 -0.50
N GLN A 17 -17.38 -8.08 -1.67
CA GLN A 17 -15.93 -8.09 -1.73
C GLN A 17 -15.54 -6.69 -1.31
N ALA A 18 -14.88 -6.58 -0.16
CA ALA A 18 -14.15 -5.39 0.19
C ALA A 18 -13.13 -5.20 -0.94
N ALA A 19 -13.51 -4.43 -1.96
CA ALA A 19 -12.57 -3.80 -2.84
C ALA A 19 -11.60 -3.09 -1.89
N GLY A 20 -10.31 -3.44 -1.97
CA GLY A 20 -9.30 -2.82 -1.12
C GLY A 20 -9.50 -1.32 -1.18
N GLU A 21 -9.52 -0.68 -0.02
CA GLU A 21 -9.68 0.76 0.10
C GLU A 21 -8.75 1.41 -0.94
N ASP A 22 -9.36 2.01 -1.96
CA ASP A 22 -8.68 2.54 -3.13
C ASP A 22 -7.73 3.61 -2.62
N THR A 23 -6.47 3.23 -2.39
CA THR A 23 -5.46 4.20 -2.05
C THR A 23 -4.96 4.77 -3.36
N ASP A 24 -4.82 6.08 -3.41
CA ASP A 24 -4.14 6.78 -4.50
C ASP A 24 -2.80 6.14 -4.89
N PHE A 25 -2.16 5.39 -3.98
CA PHE A 25 -0.84 4.78 -4.18
C PHE A 25 -0.85 3.26 -4.47
N VAL A 26 -1.81 2.46 -4.01
CA VAL A 26 -1.84 1.01 -4.30
C VAL A 26 -3.26 0.62 -4.68
N ASN A 27 -3.45 0.27 -5.95
CA ASN A 27 -4.72 -0.08 -6.58
C ASN A 27 -4.90 -1.60 -6.76
N VAL A 28 -4.19 -2.40 -5.97
CA VAL A 28 -4.21 -3.86 -6.02
C VAL A 28 -4.14 -4.42 -4.60
N ASN A 29 -4.93 -5.45 -4.35
CA ASN A 29 -4.96 -6.09 -3.03
C ASN A 29 -3.64 -6.82 -2.74
N PHE A 30 -3.14 -6.67 -1.51
CA PHE A 30 -2.05 -7.52 -1.02
C PHE A 30 -2.52 -8.98 -0.97
N GLY A 31 -1.66 -9.89 -1.41
CA GLY A 31 -1.98 -11.31 -1.61
C GLY A 31 -2.40 -11.64 -3.05
N THR A 32 -2.59 -10.66 -3.93
CA THR A 32 -2.81 -10.93 -5.36
C THR A 32 -1.56 -11.56 -5.99
N TYR A 33 -1.75 -12.59 -6.83
CA TYR A 33 -0.64 -13.29 -7.48
C TYR A 33 0.09 -12.39 -8.48
N TYR A 34 1.37 -12.67 -8.70
CA TYR A 34 2.28 -11.83 -9.49
C TYR A 34 1.70 -11.39 -10.83
N SER A 35 1.14 -12.31 -11.63
CA SER A 35 0.65 -11.98 -12.97
C SER A 35 -0.49 -10.94 -12.96
N GLU A 36 -1.47 -11.14 -12.09
CA GLU A 36 -2.62 -10.26 -11.94
C GLU A 36 -2.21 -8.92 -11.29
N ALA A 37 -1.35 -8.98 -10.26
CA ALA A 37 -0.84 -7.78 -9.62
C ALA A 37 -0.04 -6.91 -10.60
N MET A 38 0.77 -7.53 -11.46
CA MET A 38 1.55 -6.81 -12.47
C MET A 38 0.68 -6.17 -13.55
N GLU A 39 -0.48 -6.73 -13.88
CA GLU A 39 -1.44 -6.09 -14.79
C GLU A 39 -1.95 -4.77 -14.19
N ALA A 40 -2.43 -4.81 -12.94
CA ALA A 40 -2.93 -3.62 -12.25
C ALA A 40 -1.83 -2.57 -11.97
N ILE A 41 -0.63 -3.01 -11.59
CA ILE A 41 0.50 -2.13 -11.33
C ILE A 41 0.96 -1.47 -12.64
N ARG A 42 1.09 -2.22 -13.75
CA ARG A 42 1.46 -1.62 -15.05
C ARG A 42 0.42 -0.63 -15.55
N ALA A 43 -0.87 -0.94 -15.37
CA ALA A 43 -1.94 -0.02 -15.76
C ALA A 43 -1.82 1.35 -15.05
N LYS A 44 -1.33 1.37 -13.80
CA LYS A 44 -1.17 2.59 -13.01
C LYS A 44 0.19 3.28 -13.19
N TYR A 45 1.27 2.50 -13.28
CA TYR A 45 2.65 2.98 -13.21
C TYR A 45 3.42 2.93 -14.53
N GLY A 46 2.86 2.29 -15.55
CA GLY A 46 3.55 1.93 -16.79
C GLY A 46 4.49 0.75 -16.62
N GLU A 47 5.47 0.64 -17.51
CA GLU A 47 6.50 -0.40 -17.42
C GLU A 47 7.52 -0.11 -16.31
N PRO A 48 8.02 -1.16 -15.63
CA PRO A 48 8.99 -1.01 -14.57
C PRO A 48 10.37 -0.62 -15.09
N SER A 49 11.12 0.08 -14.25
CA SER A 49 12.51 0.43 -14.51
C SER A 49 13.42 -0.78 -14.32
N LEU A 50 13.17 -1.60 -13.29
CA LEU A 50 13.88 -2.86 -13.05
C LEU A 50 12.93 -3.96 -12.59
N VAL A 51 13.24 -5.20 -12.94
CA VAL A 51 12.59 -6.40 -12.43
C VAL A 51 13.65 -7.27 -11.77
N GLU A 52 13.46 -7.56 -10.48
CA GLU A 52 14.31 -8.41 -9.65
C GLU A 52 13.53 -9.69 -9.27
N ASP A 53 14.22 -10.69 -8.72
CA ASP A 53 13.64 -12.01 -8.42
C ASP A 53 12.38 -11.96 -7.54
N ASN A 54 12.31 -11.00 -6.62
CA ASN A 54 11.21 -10.84 -5.66
C ASN A 54 10.67 -9.41 -5.60
N ALA A 55 11.02 -8.55 -6.57
CA ALA A 55 10.64 -7.16 -6.54
C ALA A 55 10.53 -6.56 -7.94
N VAL A 56 9.68 -5.55 -8.07
CA VAL A 56 9.60 -4.71 -9.27
C VAL A 56 9.78 -3.27 -8.85
N VAL A 57 10.66 -2.56 -9.56
CA VAL A 57 11.13 -1.22 -9.21
C VAL A 57 10.73 -0.23 -10.29
N TYR A 58 10.21 0.91 -9.86
CA TYR A 58 9.92 2.08 -10.68
C TYR A 58 10.73 3.26 -10.15
N LEU A 59 11.28 4.06 -11.06
CA LEU A 59 12.02 5.28 -10.75
C LEU A 59 11.27 6.50 -11.25
N ASP A 60 11.44 7.61 -10.54
CA ASP A 60 11.00 8.96 -10.91
C ASP A 60 9.54 9.02 -11.38
N LYS A 61 8.62 8.62 -10.49
CA LYS A 61 7.18 8.58 -10.77
C LYS A 61 6.43 9.71 -10.09
N ASP A 62 5.67 10.45 -10.89
CA ASP A 62 4.73 11.45 -10.40
C ASP A 62 3.35 10.82 -10.16
N ILE A 63 2.92 10.79 -8.90
CA ILE A 63 1.65 10.18 -8.47
C ILE A 63 1.01 11.09 -7.43
N SER A 64 -0.25 11.47 -7.64
CA SER A 64 -1.05 12.27 -6.71
C SER A 64 -0.35 13.54 -6.18
N GLY A 65 0.43 14.21 -7.03
CA GLY A 65 1.15 15.44 -6.68
C GLY A 65 2.51 15.24 -6.00
N TYR A 66 3.00 13.99 -5.92
CA TYR A 66 4.33 13.67 -5.38
C TYR A 66 5.21 13.05 -6.45
N THR A 67 6.47 13.46 -6.47
CA THR A 67 7.53 12.79 -7.24
C THR A 67 8.23 11.78 -6.35
N PHE A 68 7.93 10.49 -6.55
CA PHE A 68 8.62 9.39 -5.91
C PHE A 68 9.90 9.06 -6.67
N SER A 69 11.05 9.23 -6.03
CA SER A 69 12.34 8.86 -6.61
C SER A 69 12.46 7.36 -6.84
N LYS A 70 11.76 6.56 -6.01
CA LYS A 70 11.70 5.11 -6.15
C LYS A 70 10.39 4.55 -5.61
N ILE A 71 9.83 3.57 -6.30
CA ILE A 71 8.72 2.74 -5.84
C ILE A 71 9.14 1.27 -6.00
N ILE A 72 8.91 0.46 -4.97
CA ILE A 72 9.23 -0.96 -4.97
C ILE A 72 7.96 -1.74 -4.62
N PHE A 73 7.54 -2.64 -5.51
CA PHE A 73 6.53 -3.64 -5.24
C PHE A 73 7.23 -4.96 -4.93
N GLY A 74 7.04 -5.47 -3.71
CA GLY A 74 7.65 -6.70 -3.22
C GLY A 74 6.71 -7.90 -3.35
N PHE A 75 7.27 -9.04 -3.74
CA PHE A 75 6.56 -10.28 -3.92
C PHE A 75 7.13 -11.38 -3.04
N GLU A 76 6.27 -12.09 -2.32
CA GLU A 76 6.64 -13.23 -1.49
C GLU A 76 6.22 -14.52 -2.17
N LYS A 77 7.07 -15.54 -2.08
CA LYS A 77 6.76 -16.87 -2.60
C LYS A 77 5.73 -17.55 -1.70
N GLY A 78 4.56 -17.85 -2.25
CA GLY A 78 3.53 -18.68 -1.62
C GLY A 78 3.54 -20.12 -2.13
N THR A 79 2.48 -20.84 -1.79
CA THR A 79 2.29 -22.26 -2.16
C THR A 79 2.14 -22.50 -3.66
N SER A 80 1.44 -21.60 -4.34
CA SER A 80 1.07 -21.74 -5.77
C SER A 80 1.75 -20.72 -6.69
N GLY A 81 2.65 -19.90 -6.15
CA GLY A 81 3.32 -18.82 -6.86
C GLY A 81 3.63 -17.64 -5.95
N SER A 82 4.28 -16.62 -6.51
CA SER A 82 4.59 -15.39 -5.77
C SER A 82 3.38 -14.44 -5.75
N TYR A 83 3.18 -13.74 -4.64
CA TYR A 83 2.09 -12.80 -4.43
C TYR A 83 2.60 -11.46 -3.91
N LEU A 84 1.90 -10.38 -4.25
CA LEU A 84 2.24 -9.03 -3.79
C LEU A 84 2.09 -8.96 -2.27
N ASN A 85 3.16 -8.63 -1.55
CA ASN A 85 3.12 -8.56 -0.08
C ASN A 85 3.53 -7.20 0.46
N GLN A 86 4.06 -6.32 -0.39
CA GLN A 86 4.63 -5.04 0.03
C GLN A 86 4.60 -4.03 -1.11
N ALA A 87 4.41 -2.76 -0.74
CA ALA A 87 4.70 -1.62 -1.59
C ALA A 87 5.46 -0.57 -0.79
N ARG A 88 6.56 -0.03 -1.33
CA ARG A 88 7.41 0.98 -0.68
C ARG A 88 7.61 2.14 -1.62
N PHE A 89 7.31 3.34 -1.17
CA PHE A 89 7.43 4.57 -1.92
C PHE A 89 8.42 5.48 -1.22
N PHE A 90 9.34 6.04 -2.00
CA PHE A 90 10.46 6.81 -1.49
C PHE A 90 10.49 8.18 -2.14
N ILE A 91 10.63 9.21 -1.31
CA ILE A 91 10.90 10.58 -1.75
C ILE A 91 12.23 11.01 -1.13
N THR A 92 13.23 11.21 -1.98
CA THR A 92 14.53 11.71 -1.57
C THR A 92 14.51 13.24 -1.46
N LYS A 93 15.10 13.79 -0.39
CA LYS A 93 15.28 15.22 -0.19
C LYS A 93 16.69 15.57 0.31
N PRO A 94 17.22 16.76 -0.04
CA PRO A 94 18.51 17.23 0.46
C PRO A 94 18.54 17.42 1.98
N THR A 95 17.44 17.89 2.58
CA THR A 95 17.40 18.24 4.00
C THR A 95 16.40 17.42 4.80
N ARG A 96 16.65 17.30 6.12
CA ARG A 96 15.72 16.66 7.07
C ARG A 96 14.37 17.37 7.07
N HIS A 97 14.39 18.70 7.03
CA HIS A 97 13.18 19.52 7.10
C HIS A 97 12.24 19.22 5.93
N GLU A 98 12.77 19.14 4.71
CA GLU A 98 11.97 18.82 3.52
C GLU A 98 11.42 17.39 3.56
N ALA A 99 12.21 16.41 4.00
CA ALA A 99 11.73 15.03 4.14
C ALA A 99 10.62 14.93 5.20
N VAL A 100 10.77 15.65 6.31
CA VAL A 100 9.73 15.76 7.35
C VAL A 100 8.46 16.42 6.82
N ALA A 101 8.58 17.51 6.06
CA ALA A 101 7.43 18.17 5.45
C ALA A 101 6.69 17.25 4.46
N ASN A 102 7.42 16.48 3.64
CA ASN A 102 6.82 15.51 2.73
C ASN A 102 6.14 14.37 3.47
N ARG A 103 6.74 13.87 4.56
CA ARG A 103 6.13 12.87 5.45
C ARG A 103 4.81 13.38 6.01
N ASP A 104 4.80 14.58 6.57
CA ASP A 104 3.59 15.12 7.20
C ASP A 104 2.49 15.40 6.15
N SER A 105 2.87 15.84 4.95
CA SER A 105 1.93 15.99 3.81
C SER A 105 1.30 14.66 3.38
N LEU A 106 2.12 13.61 3.20
CA LEU A 106 1.63 12.28 2.86
C LEU A 106 0.73 11.71 3.97
N ALA A 107 1.08 11.92 5.24
CA ALA A 107 0.23 11.50 6.36
C ALA A 107 -1.14 12.18 6.30
N ASN A 108 -1.19 13.49 6.04
CA ASN A 108 -2.45 14.24 5.94
C ASN A 108 -3.34 13.78 4.79
N GLN A 109 -2.74 13.38 3.65
CA GLN A 109 -3.51 12.79 2.55
C GLN A 109 -4.05 11.40 2.93
N LEU A 110 -3.23 10.56 3.56
CA LEU A 110 -3.65 9.23 4.00
C LEU A 110 -4.75 9.30 5.07
N MET A 111 -4.72 10.30 5.95
CA MET A 111 -5.77 10.55 6.95
C MET A 111 -7.17 10.78 6.36
N GLN A 112 -7.28 11.12 5.08
CA GLN A 112 -8.60 11.28 4.42
C GLN A 112 -9.32 9.93 4.28
N ASN A 113 -8.56 8.84 4.14
CA ASN A 113 -9.10 7.51 3.88
C ASN A 113 -8.85 6.52 5.02
N PHE A 114 -7.94 6.84 5.96
CA PHE A 114 -7.50 5.90 7.00
C PHE A 114 -7.51 6.52 8.39
N GLY A 115 -7.81 5.69 9.39
CA GLY A 115 -7.40 5.98 10.76
C GLY A 115 -5.87 5.96 10.85
N VAL A 116 -5.26 7.13 11.12
CA VAL A 116 -3.81 7.29 11.24
C VAL A 116 -3.45 7.79 12.63
N THR A 117 -2.44 7.14 13.23
CA THR A 117 -1.82 7.55 14.49
C THR A 117 -0.33 7.75 14.28
N TYR A 118 0.36 8.34 15.25
CA TYR A 118 1.81 8.45 15.21
C TYR A 118 2.42 8.30 16.59
N ASP A 119 3.65 7.82 16.60
CA ASP A 119 4.56 7.85 17.75
C ASP A 119 5.77 8.73 17.40
N TYR A 120 6.70 8.89 18.34
CA TYR A 120 7.98 9.55 18.10
C TYR A 120 9.12 8.54 18.07
N GLU A 121 9.97 8.64 17.06
CA GLU A 121 11.27 7.96 17.01
C GLU A 121 12.26 8.59 18.01
N GLU A 122 13.35 7.89 18.33
CA GLU A 122 14.40 8.38 19.24
C GLU A 122 14.99 9.73 18.81
N ASN A 123 15.01 10.00 17.50
CA ASN A 123 15.50 11.25 16.92
C ASN A 123 14.46 12.41 16.96
N GLY A 124 13.32 12.19 17.61
CA GLY A 124 12.19 13.13 17.73
C GLY A 124 11.31 13.26 16.47
N ASN A 125 11.55 12.48 15.41
CA ASN A 125 10.68 12.45 14.25
C ASN A 125 9.37 11.71 14.56
N LYS A 126 8.28 12.16 13.94
CA LYS A 126 7.05 11.37 13.94
C LYS A 126 7.22 10.13 13.07
N PHE A 127 6.71 9.02 13.57
CA PHE A 127 6.51 7.78 12.85
C PHE A 127 5.01 7.52 12.77
N TYR A 128 4.44 7.65 11.57
CA TYR A 128 3.01 7.47 11.35
C TYR A 128 2.71 6.01 11.03
N LYS A 129 1.52 5.55 11.43
CA LYS A 129 0.99 4.21 11.17
C LYS A 129 -0.53 4.29 11.01
N GLY A 130 -1.08 3.54 10.06
CA GLY A 130 -2.51 3.63 9.77
C GLY A 130 -3.05 2.50 8.93
N GLY A 131 -4.38 2.46 8.83
CA GLY A 131 -5.16 1.43 8.15
C GLY A 131 -5.08 0.05 8.81
N VAL A 132 -5.88 -0.90 8.32
CA VAL A 132 -5.97 -2.26 8.86
C VAL A 132 -5.16 -3.21 8.00
N SER A 133 -4.23 -3.95 8.62
CA SER A 133 -3.47 -4.99 7.91
C SER A 133 -4.40 -6.05 7.30
N PRO A 134 -4.12 -6.56 6.08
CA PRO A 134 -4.85 -7.67 5.48
C PRO A 134 -4.76 -8.98 6.30
N THR A 135 -3.79 -9.09 7.21
CA THR A 135 -3.69 -10.22 8.15
C THR A 135 -4.58 -10.06 9.38
N GLY A 136 -5.29 -8.94 9.52
CA GLY A 136 -6.11 -8.60 10.69
C GLY A 136 -5.33 -8.13 11.92
N ILE A 137 -3.99 -8.16 11.88
CA ILE A 137 -3.13 -7.74 13.00
C ILE A 137 -2.13 -6.69 12.50
N GLY A 138 -2.07 -5.56 13.20
CA GLY A 138 -1.17 -4.45 12.91
C GLY A 138 -1.74 -3.46 11.89
N PHE A 139 -0.86 -2.65 11.32
CA PHE A 139 -1.22 -1.52 10.45
C PHE A 139 -1.03 -1.88 8.97
N LEU A 140 -1.86 -1.28 8.12
CA LEU A 140 -1.73 -1.38 6.66
C LEU A 140 -0.46 -0.68 6.17
N PHE A 141 -0.16 0.49 6.71
CA PHE A 141 1.02 1.24 6.30
C PHE A 141 1.71 1.91 7.46
N THR A 142 2.97 2.27 7.20
CA THR A 142 3.82 3.09 8.03
C THR A 142 4.44 4.20 7.19
N LEU A 143 4.74 5.33 7.81
CA LEU A 143 5.34 6.47 7.12
C LEU A 143 6.37 7.13 8.02
N SER A 144 7.62 7.15 7.56
CA SER A 144 8.78 7.57 8.37
C SER A 144 9.77 8.40 7.56
N THR A 145 10.77 8.93 8.27
CA THR A 145 11.88 9.68 7.67
C THR A 145 13.20 9.19 8.18
N ALA A 146 14.11 8.85 7.27
CA ALA A 146 15.45 8.38 7.62
C ALA A 146 16.51 9.10 6.78
N ARG A 147 17.77 8.99 7.20
CA ARG A 147 18.92 9.36 6.36
C ARG A 147 19.55 8.07 5.82
N ARG A 148 19.63 7.93 4.50
CA ARG A 148 20.30 6.81 3.82
C ARG A 148 21.19 7.34 2.72
N GLU A 149 22.40 6.80 2.60
CA GLU A 149 23.37 7.16 1.56
C GLU A 149 23.60 8.69 1.45
N GLY A 150 23.66 9.36 2.61
CA GLY A 150 23.90 10.80 2.70
C GLY A 150 22.66 11.68 2.48
N GLN A 151 21.56 11.15 1.93
CA GLN A 151 20.33 11.88 1.64
C GLN A 151 19.24 11.62 2.67
N TRP A 152 18.34 12.58 2.86
CA TRP A 152 17.13 12.37 3.66
C TRP A 152 16.05 11.76 2.78
N MET A 153 15.23 10.89 3.36
CA MET A 153 14.14 10.26 2.63
C MET A 153 12.89 10.19 3.48
N THR A 154 11.75 10.37 2.81
CA THR A 154 10.44 9.96 3.28
C THR A 154 10.16 8.57 2.73
N GLU A 155 9.75 7.64 3.58
CA GLU A 155 9.35 6.29 3.16
C GLU A 155 7.90 6.04 3.57
N LEU A 156 7.01 5.88 2.58
CA LEU A 156 5.68 5.30 2.77
C LEU A 156 5.78 3.81 2.48
N ARG A 157 5.47 2.97 3.46
CA ARG A 157 5.57 1.52 3.35
C ARG A 157 4.24 0.87 3.70
N TYR A 158 3.71 0.11 2.76
CA TYR A 158 2.66 -0.88 2.97
C TYR A 158 3.30 -2.25 3.18
N GLY A 159 2.91 -2.98 4.24
CA GLY A 159 3.46 -4.30 4.54
C GLY A 159 4.90 -4.27 5.10
N ALA A 160 5.68 -5.36 5.04
CA ALA A 160 5.41 -6.59 4.30
C ALA A 160 4.39 -7.46 5.04
N PHE A 161 3.47 -8.05 4.29
CA PHE A 161 2.42 -8.91 4.83
C PHE A 161 2.71 -10.36 4.50
N HIS A 162 3.10 -11.12 5.51
CA HIS A 162 3.48 -12.51 5.33
C HIS A 162 2.27 -13.45 5.42
N ARG A 163 2.39 -14.60 4.76
CA ARG A 163 1.42 -15.71 4.84
C ARG A 163 0.00 -15.35 4.37
N LEU A 164 -0.10 -14.60 3.27
CA LEU A 164 -1.40 -14.29 2.65
C LEU A 164 -1.89 -15.38 1.68
N ARG A 165 -1.00 -16.29 1.23
CA ARG A 165 -1.26 -17.38 0.25
C ARG A 165 -0.35 -18.58 0.51
#